data_AF-A0A6I5C8P8-F1
#
_entry.id   AF-A0A6I5C8P8-F1
#
_cell.length_a   1.000
_cell.length_b   1.000
_cell.length_c   1.000
_cell.angle_alpha   90.00
_cell.angle_beta   90.00
_cell.angle_gamma   90.00
#
_symmetry.space_group_name_H-M   'P 1'
#
loop_
_entity.id
_entity.type
_entity.pdbx_description
1 polymer ?
#
loop_
_entity_poly.entity_id
_entity_poly.type
_entity_poly.pdbx_seq_one_letter_code
_entity_poly.pdbx_strand_id
1 'polypeptide(L)'
;SDAAARTTALHAAADAVEAAADDLARLLTREQGKPLAESYAETARTAARLRYFAGLAPRTRRITDGRPVHSELRWRPLGPVAAIVPWNFPLQLAAAKFAPALAAGNTVVLKPSPFTPLATSLLGSVLAGVLPEDVLTVVTGREPLGARLVSHPGIRHVTFTGSVPTGRAVAQGAAAFLARVTLELGGNDAAVLLDDADVDDIADRLFWAAFRNCGQVCMAVKRVYAPARIHARVVEALAERAKSVAVGPGLDPDNRLGPVNNARQLARVEQVTGQALADGARAAAGGHRLEGPGHFFAP
;
A
#
# COMPACT_ATOMS: atom_id res chain seq x y z
N SER A 1 3.11 30.58 0.61
CA SER A 1 2.48 29.35 0.11
C SER A 1 0.97 29.51 0.14
N ASP A 2 0.34 29.73 -1.00
CA ASP A 2 -1.12 29.87 -1.09
C ASP A 2 -1.81 28.51 -0.84
N ALA A 3 -2.68 28.45 0.17
CA ALA A 3 -3.43 27.24 0.51
C ALA A 3 -4.53 26.95 -0.53
N ALA A 4 -5.17 27.98 -1.09
CA ALA A 4 -6.22 27.82 -2.08
C ALA A 4 -5.65 27.21 -3.37
N ALA A 5 -4.53 27.73 -3.88
CA ALA A 5 -3.83 27.14 -5.03
C ALA A 5 -3.47 25.65 -4.83
N ARG A 6 -3.03 25.26 -3.63
CA ARG A 6 -2.72 23.84 -3.33
C ARG A 6 -3.98 22.97 -3.34
N THR A 7 -5.06 23.44 -2.75
CA THR A 7 -6.35 22.74 -2.77
C THR A 7 -6.84 22.56 -4.22
N THR A 8 -6.81 23.61 -5.04
CA THR A 8 -7.18 23.54 -6.46
C THR A 8 -6.30 22.53 -7.22
N ALA A 9 -4.98 22.56 -7.03
CA ALA A 9 -4.06 21.63 -7.69
C ALA A 9 -4.31 20.16 -7.30
N LEU A 10 -4.64 19.89 -6.02
CA LEU A 10 -4.97 18.54 -5.55
C LEU A 10 -6.31 18.04 -6.09
N HIS A 11 -7.29 18.92 -6.29
CA HIS A 11 -8.54 18.56 -6.98
C HIS A 11 -8.29 18.24 -8.46
N ALA A 12 -7.54 19.10 -9.17
CA ALA A 12 -7.16 18.83 -10.56
C ALA A 12 -6.35 17.53 -10.72
N ALA A 13 -5.46 17.24 -9.77
CA ALA A 13 -4.74 15.97 -9.69
C ALA A 13 -5.67 14.77 -9.54
N ALA A 14 -6.71 14.86 -8.71
CA ALA A 14 -7.69 13.79 -8.57
C ALA A 14 -8.46 13.55 -9.88
N ASP A 15 -8.89 14.63 -10.54
CA ASP A 15 -9.64 14.55 -11.79
C ASP A 15 -8.78 13.96 -12.92
N ALA A 16 -7.49 14.32 -12.98
CA ALA A 16 -6.55 13.76 -13.95
C ALA A 16 -6.33 12.24 -13.74
N VAL A 17 -6.27 11.78 -12.48
CA VAL A 17 -6.17 10.35 -12.16
C VAL A 17 -7.41 9.58 -12.59
N GLU A 18 -8.60 10.16 -12.42
CA GLU A 18 -9.85 9.54 -12.86
C GLU A 18 -9.96 9.48 -14.38
N ALA A 19 -9.54 10.54 -15.07
CA ALA A 19 -9.49 10.56 -16.53
C ALA A 19 -8.54 9.48 -17.09
N ALA A 20 -7.43 9.21 -16.40
CA ALA A 20 -6.45 8.19 -16.79
C ALA A 20 -6.72 6.79 -16.21
N ALA A 21 -7.94 6.53 -15.71
CA ALA A 21 -8.18 5.35 -14.88
C ALA A 21 -8.01 4.00 -15.60
N ASP A 22 -8.46 3.89 -16.85
CA ASP A 22 -8.34 2.65 -17.64
C ASP A 22 -6.87 2.31 -17.91
N ASP A 23 -6.08 3.30 -18.38
CA ASP A 23 -4.65 3.12 -18.65
C ASP A 23 -3.88 2.73 -17.38
N LEU A 24 -4.12 3.43 -16.27
CA LEU A 24 -3.49 3.13 -14.98
C LEU A 24 -3.87 1.73 -14.48
N ALA A 25 -5.16 1.36 -14.55
CA ALA A 25 -5.64 0.08 -14.02
C ALA A 25 -5.14 -1.11 -14.86
N ARG A 26 -5.12 -0.99 -16.19
CA ARG A 26 -4.61 -2.04 -17.08
C ARG A 26 -3.11 -2.21 -16.95
N LEU A 27 -2.35 -1.12 -16.92
CA LEU A 27 -0.90 -1.18 -16.73
C LEU A 27 -0.55 -1.77 -15.37
N LEU A 28 -1.23 -1.33 -14.31
CA LEU A 28 -1.04 -1.87 -12.96
C LEU A 28 -1.34 -3.37 -12.90
N THR A 29 -2.41 -3.83 -13.55
CA THR A 29 -2.76 -5.26 -13.58
C THR A 29 -1.67 -6.08 -14.28
N ARG A 30 -1.18 -5.62 -15.44
CA ARG A 30 -0.12 -6.28 -16.19
C ARG A 30 1.20 -6.35 -15.43
N GLU A 31 1.53 -5.29 -14.70
CA GLU A 31 2.78 -5.16 -13.99
C GLU A 31 2.76 -5.84 -12.60
N GLN A 32 1.67 -5.66 -11.85
CA GLN A 32 1.58 -6.12 -10.47
C GLN A 32 0.94 -7.51 -10.34
N GLY A 33 -0.05 -7.82 -11.18
CA GLY A 33 -0.72 -9.13 -11.26
C GLY A 33 -2.17 -9.18 -10.75
N LYS A 34 -2.60 -8.27 -9.86
CA LYS A 34 -3.95 -8.30 -9.26
C LYS A 34 -5.07 -8.24 -10.30
N PRO A 35 -6.27 -8.77 -9.99
CA PRO A 35 -7.43 -8.63 -10.87
C PRO A 35 -7.70 -7.18 -11.26
N LEU A 36 -8.15 -6.97 -12.50
CA LEU A 36 -8.38 -5.64 -13.08
C LEU A 36 -9.34 -4.78 -12.24
N ALA A 37 -10.37 -5.41 -11.66
CA ALA A 37 -11.29 -4.74 -10.75
C ALA A 37 -10.59 -4.18 -9.48
N GLU A 38 -9.60 -4.90 -8.94
CA GLU A 38 -8.82 -4.40 -7.81
C GLU A 38 -7.93 -3.22 -8.20
N SER A 39 -7.36 -3.24 -9.41
CA SER A 39 -6.57 -2.13 -9.97
C SER A 39 -7.42 -0.88 -10.17
N TYR A 40 -8.64 -1.02 -10.71
CA TYR A 40 -9.61 0.09 -10.80
C TYR A 40 -9.93 0.67 -9.43
N ALA A 41 -10.21 -0.20 -8.45
CA ALA A 41 -10.50 0.23 -7.10
C ALA A 41 -9.29 0.94 -6.45
N GLU A 42 -8.06 0.54 -6.77
CA GLU A 42 -6.84 1.22 -6.33
C GLU A 42 -6.69 2.61 -6.95
N THR A 43 -6.93 2.74 -8.26
CA THR A 43 -6.92 4.04 -8.95
C THR A 43 -7.96 4.98 -8.38
N ALA A 44 -9.19 4.51 -8.16
CA ALA A 44 -10.25 5.31 -7.52
C ALA A 44 -9.87 5.76 -6.10
N ARG A 45 -9.27 4.89 -5.30
CA ARG A 45 -8.76 5.26 -3.95
C ARG A 45 -7.60 6.26 -4.02
N THR A 46 -6.82 6.26 -5.08
CA THR A 46 -5.74 7.23 -5.34
C THR A 46 -6.34 8.63 -5.55
N ALA A 47 -7.32 8.75 -6.45
CA ALA A 47 -8.04 10.01 -6.69
C ALA A 47 -8.81 10.50 -5.44
N ALA A 48 -9.56 9.61 -4.78
CA ALA A 48 -10.30 9.93 -3.57
C ALA A 48 -9.38 10.48 -2.46
N ARG A 49 -8.16 9.94 -2.33
CA ARG A 49 -7.20 10.41 -1.34
C ARG A 49 -6.69 11.83 -1.65
N LEU A 50 -6.48 12.16 -2.92
CA LEU A 50 -6.10 13.51 -3.32
C LEU A 50 -7.19 14.52 -2.93
N ARG A 51 -8.45 14.21 -3.22
CA ARG A 51 -9.60 15.04 -2.80
C ARG A 51 -9.71 15.15 -1.28
N TYR A 52 -9.53 14.05 -0.56
CA TYR A 52 -9.59 14.05 0.90
C TYR A 52 -8.56 15.02 1.49
N PHE A 53 -7.30 14.96 1.06
CA PHE A 53 -6.26 15.84 1.58
C PHE A 53 -6.36 17.28 1.04
N ALA A 54 -6.99 17.52 -0.12
CA ALA A 54 -7.28 18.87 -0.61
C ALA A 54 -8.16 19.67 0.37
N GLY A 55 -9.06 18.99 1.10
CA GLY A 55 -9.94 19.59 2.11
C GLY A 55 -9.30 19.78 3.49
N LEU A 56 -8.10 19.23 3.74
CA LEU A 56 -7.44 19.29 5.04
C LEU A 56 -6.37 20.38 5.08
N ALA A 57 -6.78 21.60 5.43
CA ALA A 57 -5.87 22.71 5.72
C ALA A 57 -5.78 22.96 7.24
N PRO A 58 -4.62 22.77 7.89
CA PRO A 58 -4.46 23.09 9.30
C PRO A 58 -4.65 24.60 9.52
N ARG A 59 -5.60 24.95 10.39
CA ARG A 59 -5.88 26.35 10.74
C ARG A 59 -4.98 26.79 11.88
N THR A 60 -4.48 28.02 11.82
CA THR A 60 -3.82 28.67 12.95
C THR A 60 -4.71 28.61 14.18
N ARG A 61 -4.16 28.13 15.31
CA ARG A 61 -4.89 28.03 16.57
C ARG A 61 -4.36 29.06 17.56
N ARG A 62 -5.20 29.97 18.02
CA ARG A 62 -4.86 30.88 19.11
C ARG A 62 -4.72 30.09 20.43
N ILE A 63 -3.70 30.41 21.19
CA ILE A 63 -3.48 29.89 22.54
C ILE A 63 -3.93 30.97 23.52
N THR A 64 -4.85 30.60 24.40
CA THR A 64 -5.36 31.47 25.47
C THR A 64 -5.02 30.81 26.81
N ASP A 65 -4.05 31.35 27.52
CA ASP A 65 -3.55 30.82 28.80
C ASP A 65 -3.49 31.87 29.92
N GLY A 66 -4.21 32.97 29.75
CA GLY A 66 -4.31 34.05 30.74
C GLY A 66 -3.12 35.00 30.79
N ARG A 67 -2.04 34.74 30.05
CA ARG A 67 -0.89 35.66 29.95
C ARG A 67 -1.22 36.83 29.02
N PRO A 68 -0.73 38.05 29.29
CA PRO A 68 -0.97 39.23 28.45
C PRO A 68 -0.07 39.23 27.19
N VAL A 69 -0.02 38.12 26.47
CA VAL A 69 0.80 37.93 25.26
C VAL A 69 -0.03 37.32 24.14
N HIS A 70 0.31 37.63 22.89
CA HIS A 70 -0.26 36.93 21.74
C HIS A 70 0.48 35.62 21.53
N SER A 71 -0.22 34.50 21.62
CA SER A 71 0.32 33.16 21.36
C SER A 71 -0.56 32.41 20.37
N GLU A 72 0.07 31.74 19.41
CA GLU A 72 -0.59 30.96 18.38
C GLU A 72 0.24 29.74 17.98
N LEU A 73 -0.46 28.68 17.59
CA LEU A 73 0.12 27.48 16.99
C LEU A 73 -0.11 27.52 15.48
N ARG A 74 0.98 27.36 14.72
CA ARG A 74 0.97 27.28 13.26
C ARG A 74 1.65 26.01 12.80
N TRP A 75 1.17 25.46 11.68
CA TRP A 75 1.79 24.35 10.99
C TRP A 75 2.51 24.89 9.75
N ARG A 76 3.77 24.49 9.59
CA ARG A 76 4.59 24.84 8.43
C ARG A 76 5.04 23.55 7.74
N PRO A 77 5.21 23.56 6.40
CA PRO A 77 5.81 22.43 5.71
C PRO A 77 7.20 22.14 6.30
N LEU A 78 7.58 20.86 6.29
CA LEU A 78 8.90 20.41 6.71
C LEU A 78 9.95 20.73 5.64
N GLY A 79 9.56 20.72 4.36
CA GLY A 79 10.45 20.81 3.21
C GLY A 79 10.43 19.53 2.37
N PRO A 80 11.46 19.25 1.55
CA PRO A 80 11.47 18.10 0.65
C PRO A 80 11.28 16.76 1.37
N VAL A 81 10.38 15.93 0.85
CA VAL A 81 10.03 14.61 1.39
C VAL A 81 10.55 13.51 0.48
N ALA A 82 11.26 12.54 1.04
CA ALA A 82 11.57 11.29 0.36
C ALA A 82 10.47 10.25 0.64
N ALA A 83 9.74 9.85 -0.40
CA ALA A 83 8.71 8.82 -0.31
C ALA A 83 9.19 7.53 -0.98
N ILE A 84 9.26 6.43 -0.22
CA ILE A 84 9.64 5.12 -0.75
C ILE A 84 8.48 4.14 -0.55
N VAL A 85 7.97 3.56 -1.64
CA VAL A 85 6.76 2.72 -1.63
C VAL A 85 7.02 1.31 -2.16
N PRO A 86 6.30 0.30 -1.63
CA PRO A 86 6.41 -1.09 -2.09
C PRO A 86 5.54 -1.33 -3.33
N TRP A 87 5.52 -2.58 -3.79
CA TRP A 87 4.90 -3.01 -5.04
C TRP A 87 3.46 -3.54 -4.90
N ASN A 88 2.95 -3.73 -3.69
CA ASN A 88 1.69 -4.44 -3.50
C ASN A 88 0.44 -3.58 -3.78
N PHE A 89 0.47 -2.29 -3.46
CA PHE A 89 -0.51 -1.29 -3.89
C PHE A 89 0.23 -0.03 -4.37
N PRO A 90 0.85 -0.07 -5.56
CA PRO A 90 1.78 0.95 -6.03
C PRO A 90 1.20 2.37 -6.05
N LEU A 91 0.01 2.54 -6.63
CA LEU A 91 -0.62 3.87 -6.82
C LEU A 91 -1.18 4.39 -5.50
N GLN A 92 -1.90 3.53 -4.78
CA GLN A 92 -2.50 3.92 -3.52
C GLN A 92 -1.43 4.23 -2.48
N LEU A 93 -0.37 3.44 -2.35
CA LEU A 93 0.68 3.72 -1.34
C LEU A 93 1.54 4.93 -1.73
N ALA A 94 1.72 5.21 -3.03
CA ALA A 94 2.27 6.47 -3.49
C ALA A 94 1.41 7.65 -3.01
N ALA A 95 0.11 7.66 -3.31
CA ALA A 95 -0.79 8.74 -2.91
C ALA A 95 -0.94 8.86 -1.39
N ALA A 96 -0.83 7.76 -0.64
CA ALA A 96 -0.81 7.79 0.83
C ALA A 96 0.35 8.65 1.39
N LYS A 97 1.42 8.83 0.61
CA LYS A 97 2.58 9.62 0.99
C LYS A 97 2.56 11.01 0.37
N PHE A 98 2.40 11.10 -0.95
CA PHE A 98 2.52 12.41 -1.61
C PHE A 98 1.30 13.31 -1.36
N ALA A 99 0.07 12.80 -1.35
CA ALA A 99 -1.12 13.65 -1.15
C ALA A 99 -1.09 14.47 0.16
N PRO A 100 -0.85 13.87 1.35
CA PRO A 100 -0.72 14.66 2.58
C PRO A 100 0.51 15.57 2.58
N ALA A 101 1.63 15.14 1.99
CA ALA A 101 2.85 15.95 1.91
C ALA A 101 2.62 17.22 1.08
N LEU A 102 1.99 17.09 -0.08
CA LEU A 102 1.62 18.20 -0.98
C LEU A 102 0.60 19.13 -0.32
N ALA A 103 -0.45 18.58 0.33
CA ALA A 103 -1.44 19.38 1.05
C ALA A 103 -0.81 20.26 2.14
N ALA A 104 0.15 19.69 2.88
CA ALA A 104 0.94 20.39 3.89
C ALA A 104 1.94 21.41 3.30
N GLY A 105 2.12 21.45 1.98
CA GLY A 105 3.00 22.39 1.28
C GLY A 105 4.44 21.93 1.10
N ASN A 106 4.70 20.63 1.15
CA ASN A 106 6.01 20.04 0.87
C ASN A 106 6.15 19.69 -0.61
N THR A 107 7.38 19.52 -1.09
CA THR A 107 7.70 18.83 -2.35
C THR A 107 8.05 17.37 -2.07
N VAL A 108 7.90 16.50 -3.06
CA VAL A 108 8.08 15.05 -2.88
C VAL A 108 8.97 14.46 -3.95
N VAL A 109 9.99 13.70 -3.53
CA VAL A 109 10.71 12.76 -4.38
C VAL A 109 10.20 11.35 -4.07
N LEU A 110 9.47 10.77 -5.01
CA LEU A 110 8.84 9.45 -4.90
C LEU A 110 9.69 8.40 -5.61
N LYS A 111 10.09 7.37 -4.85
CA LYS A 111 10.75 6.18 -5.37
C LYS A 111 9.81 4.97 -5.25
N PRO A 112 9.25 4.44 -6.36
CA PRO A 112 8.52 3.19 -6.34
C PRO A 112 9.44 1.98 -6.22
N SER A 113 8.81 0.83 -5.96
CA SER A 113 9.47 -0.46 -6.02
C SER A 113 9.93 -0.77 -7.45
N PRO A 114 11.11 -1.38 -7.64
CA PRO A 114 11.56 -1.81 -8.97
C PRO A 114 10.73 -2.98 -9.54
N PHE A 115 9.80 -3.56 -8.76
CA PHE A 115 8.87 -4.59 -9.25
C PHE A 115 7.58 -4.02 -9.84
N THR A 116 7.25 -2.76 -9.56
CA THR A 116 6.10 -2.06 -10.15
C THR A 116 6.40 -0.58 -10.48
N PRO A 117 7.47 -0.27 -11.23
CA PRO A 117 7.83 1.12 -11.52
C PRO A 117 6.90 1.78 -12.55
N LEU A 118 6.37 1.05 -13.53
CA LEU A 118 5.71 1.59 -14.72
C LEU A 118 4.40 2.29 -14.37
N ALA A 119 3.53 1.64 -13.58
CA ALA A 119 2.24 2.23 -13.21
C ALA A 119 2.44 3.53 -12.39
N THR A 120 3.44 3.56 -11.51
CA THR A 120 3.74 4.76 -10.71
C THR A 120 4.38 5.87 -11.55
N SER A 121 5.21 5.52 -12.53
CA SER A 121 5.75 6.48 -13.49
C SER A 121 4.65 7.10 -14.36
N LEU A 122 3.70 6.29 -14.85
CA LEU A 122 2.53 6.78 -15.59
C LEU A 122 1.71 7.74 -14.73
N LEU A 123 1.46 7.39 -13.46
CA LEU A 123 0.81 8.30 -12.50
C LEU A 123 1.59 9.63 -12.38
N GLY A 124 2.92 9.57 -12.29
CA GLY A 124 3.77 10.76 -12.28
C GLY A 124 3.58 11.63 -13.52
N SER A 125 3.55 11.04 -14.71
CA SER A 125 3.31 11.75 -15.97
C SER A 125 1.92 12.39 -16.04
N VAL A 126 0.89 11.69 -15.58
CA VAL A 126 -0.48 12.23 -15.48
C VAL A 126 -0.50 13.45 -14.57
N LEU A 127 0.13 13.36 -13.40
CA LEU A 127 0.15 14.43 -12.41
C LEU A 127 1.02 15.63 -12.83
N ALA A 128 2.07 15.41 -13.63
CA ALA A 128 2.91 16.49 -14.16
C ALA A 128 2.13 17.47 -15.06
N GLY A 129 1.01 17.04 -15.65
CA GLY A 129 0.14 17.91 -16.46
C GLY A 129 -0.68 18.92 -15.65
N VAL A 130 -0.79 18.74 -14.32
CA VAL A 130 -1.68 19.55 -13.46
C VAL A 130 -1.00 20.07 -12.18
N LEU A 131 0.15 19.52 -11.81
CA LEU A 131 0.97 20.03 -10.70
C LEU A 131 2.05 20.98 -11.22
N PRO A 132 2.48 21.98 -10.42
CA PRO A 132 3.64 22.79 -10.77
C PRO A 132 4.91 21.92 -10.90
N GLU A 133 5.85 22.40 -11.70
CA GLU A 133 7.16 21.76 -11.89
C GLU A 133 7.87 21.52 -10.54
N ASP A 134 8.59 20.40 -10.44
CA ASP A 134 9.37 19.97 -9.27
C ASP A 134 8.60 19.77 -7.95
N VAL A 135 7.26 19.85 -7.96
CA VAL A 135 6.45 19.58 -6.77
C VAL A 135 6.38 18.08 -6.45
N LEU A 136 6.32 17.24 -7.49
CA LEU A 136 6.37 15.78 -7.39
C LEU A 136 7.34 15.23 -8.45
N THR A 137 8.44 14.64 -8.00
CA THR A 137 9.41 13.98 -8.87
C THR A 137 9.38 12.47 -8.64
N VAL A 138 9.16 11.68 -9.68
CA VAL A 138 9.21 10.21 -9.60
C VAL A 138 10.57 9.72 -10.09
N VAL A 139 11.31 9.00 -9.25
CA VAL A 139 12.63 8.44 -9.58
C VAL A 139 12.61 6.92 -9.47
N THR A 140 12.93 6.22 -10.56
CA THR A 140 12.96 4.76 -10.61
C THR A 140 14.40 4.25 -10.60
N GLY A 141 14.61 3.07 -10.01
CA GLY A 141 15.94 2.47 -9.92
C GLY A 141 16.07 1.49 -8.76
N ARG A 142 17.12 0.67 -8.83
CA ARG A 142 17.51 -0.28 -7.77
C ARG A 142 18.40 0.42 -6.73
N GLU A 143 18.77 -0.30 -5.66
CA GLU A 143 19.79 0.20 -4.75
C GLU A 143 21.11 0.47 -5.50
N PRO A 144 21.89 1.49 -5.09
CA PRO A 144 21.79 2.25 -3.84
C PRO A 144 20.88 3.50 -3.89
N LEU A 145 19.99 3.64 -4.88
CA LEU A 145 19.13 4.83 -5.01
C LEU A 145 18.30 5.12 -3.74
N GLY A 146 17.70 4.09 -3.13
CA GLY A 146 16.92 4.26 -1.91
C GLY A 146 17.78 4.75 -0.76
N ALA A 147 18.93 4.09 -0.53
CA ALA A 147 19.88 4.48 0.51
C ALA A 147 20.40 5.92 0.34
N ARG A 148 20.71 6.33 -0.89
CA ARG A 148 21.17 7.71 -1.19
C ARG A 148 20.05 8.73 -0.99
N LEU A 149 18.82 8.40 -1.34
CA LEU A 149 17.68 9.29 -1.17
C LEU A 149 17.39 9.55 0.31
N VAL A 150 17.37 8.51 1.16
CA VAL A 150 17.05 8.67 2.59
C VAL A 150 18.14 9.37 3.39
N SER A 151 19.39 9.33 2.90
CA SER A 151 20.54 10.01 3.51
C SER A 151 20.88 11.34 2.84
N HIS A 152 20.03 11.87 1.97
CA HIS A 152 20.32 13.11 1.27
C HIS A 152 20.15 14.34 2.20
N PRO A 153 21.13 15.25 2.32
CA PRO A 153 21.09 16.39 3.25
C PRO A 153 19.94 17.39 3.00
N GLY A 154 19.38 17.38 1.79
CA GLY A 154 18.21 18.20 1.43
C GLY A 154 16.87 17.65 1.89
N ILE A 155 16.79 16.38 2.28
CA ILE A 155 15.53 15.76 2.71
C ILE A 155 15.22 16.13 4.15
N ARG A 156 13.95 16.44 4.43
CA ARG A 156 13.46 16.87 5.76
C ARG A 156 12.55 15.83 6.40
N HIS A 157 11.93 14.98 5.59
CA HIS A 157 11.12 13.86 6.04
C HIS A 157 11.30 12.68 5.10
N VAL A 158 11.52 11.49 5.67
CA VAL A 158 11.50 10.22 4.97
C VAL A 158 10.24 9.46 5.38
N THR A 159 9.42 9.09 4.40
CA THR A 159 8.26 8.22 4.61
C THR A 159 8.43 6.94 3.81
N PHE A 160 8.51 5.82 4.52
CA PHE A 160 8.80 4.51 3.95
C PHE A 160 7.66 3.54 4.24
N THR A 161 7.33 2.71 3.26
CA THR A 161 6.49 1.53 3.47
C THR A 161 7.21 0.30 2.94
N GLY A 162 7.29 -0.78 3.73
CA GLY A 162 7.97 -1.99 3.29
C GLY A 162 8.36 -2.93 4.43
N SER A 163 9.48 -3.63 4.28
CA SER A 163 9.92 -4.65 5.25
C SER A 163 10.51 -4.02 6.52
N VAL A 164 10.40 -4.72 7.66
CA VAL A 164 11.00 -4.28 8.93
C VAL A 164 12.52 -4.09 8.82
N PRO A 165 13.31 -5.01 8.22
CA PRO A 165 14.75 -4.81 8.07
C PRO A 165 15.10 -3.56 7.25
N THR A 166 14.41 -3.34 6.13
CA THR A 166 14.63 -2.14 5.31
C THR A 166 14.19 -0.87 6.05
N GLY A 167 13.08 -0.90 6.79
CA GLY A 167 12.62 0.23 7.60
C GLY A 167 13.63 0.67 8.66
N ARG A 168 14.30 -0.29 9.30
CA ARG A 168 15.41 0.00 10.23
C ARG A 168 16.58 0.69 9.53
N ALA A 169 17.00 0.18 8.37
CA ALA A 169 18.06 0.79 7.56
C ALA A 169 17.70 2.21 7.09
N VAL A 170 16.44 2.44 6.71
CA VAL A 170 15.93 3.77 6.36
C VAL A 170 16.01 4.73 7.55
N ALA A 171 15.56 4.31 8.74
CA ALA A 171 15.63 5.14 9.93
C ALA A 171 17.08 5.50 10.31
N GLN A 172 18.01 4.54 10.17
CA GLN A 172 19.44 4.77 10.38
C GLN A 172 20.01 5.78 9.38
N GLY A 173 19.69 5.65 8.09
CA GLY A 173 20.15 6.57 7.05
C GLY A 173 19.62 8.00 7.23
N ALA A 174 18.37 8.14 7.66
CA ALA A 174 17.74 9.43 7.92
C ALA A 174 18.31 10.17 9.15
N ALA A 175 18.84 9.42 10.13
CA ALA A 175 19.36 9.97 11.37
C ALA A 175 20.57 10.90 11.17
N ALA A 176 21.39 10.67 10.14
CA ALA A 176 22.57 11.48 9.84
C ALA A 176 22.26 12.98 9.65
N PHE A 177 21.04 13.31 9.20
CA PHE A 177 20.57 14.68 8.99
C PHE A 177 19.34 15.02 9.84
N LEU A 178 19.03 14.18 10.83
CA LEU A 178 17.85 14.31 11.70
C LEU A 178 16.54 14.50 10.92
N ALA A 179 16.44 13.89 9.73
CA ALA A 179 15.20 13.92 8.97
C ALA A 179 14.11 13.18 9.77
N ARG A 180 12.88 13.71 9.77
CA ARG A 180 11.76 13.00 10.38
C ARG A 180 11.55 11.67 9.67
N VAL A 181 11.07 10.65 10.36
CA VAL A 181 10.82 9.34 9.76
C VAL A 181 9.40 8.86 10.08
N THR A 182 8.70 8.37 9.07
CA THR A 182 7.45 7.63 9.22
C THR A 182 7.59 6.27 8.54
N LEU A 183 7.34 5.20 9.29
CA LEU A 183 7.51 3.83 8.83
C LEU A 183 6.19 3.07 8.90
N GLU A 184 5.75 2.54 7.78
CA GLU A 184 4.66 1.56 7.69
C GLU A 184 5.27 0.20 7.32
N LEU A 185 5.21 -0.76 8.23
CA LEU A 185 5.98 -2.01 8.13
C LEU A 185 5.06 -3.24 8.02
N GLY A 186 5.66 -4.43 7.97
CA GLY A 186 4.91 -5.69 7.91
C GLY A 186 4.14 -5.99 9.19
N GLY A 187 2.92 -6.51 9.04
CA GLY A 187 2.07 -7.01 10.13
C GLY A 187 1.91 -8.54 10.09
N ASN A 188 1.45 -9.09 11.22
CA ASN A 188 1.04 -10.49 11.36
C ASN A 188 -0.37 -10.58 11.98
N ASP A 189 -1.30 -9.88 11.35
CA ASP A 189 -2.59 -9.51 11.91
C ASP A 189 -3.46 -10.74 12.20
N ALA A 190 -4.13 -10.69 13.35
CA ALA A 190 -4.98 -11.76 13.84
C ALA A 190 -6.46 -11.39 13.67
N ALA A 191 -7.26 -12.34 13.22
CA ALA A 191 -8.71 -12.36 13.43
C ALA A 191 -9.00 -13.22 14.67
N VAL A 192 -9.71 -12.66 15.64
CA VAL A 192 -10.11 -13.38 16.85
C VAL A 192 -11.63 -13.54 16.81
N LEU A 193 -12.07 -14.78 16.63
CA LEU A 193 -13.49 -15.13 16.68
C LEU A 193 -13.87 -15.36 18.12
N LEU A 194 -15.00 -14.78 18.51
CA LEU A 194 -15.59 -15.02 19.81
C LEU A 194 -16.56 -16.20 19.74
N ASP A 195 -16.99 -16.58 20.91
CA ASP A 195 -17.84 -17.71 21.20
C ASP A 195 -19.21 -17.66 20.47
N ASP A 196 -19.72 -16.45 20.25
CA ASP A 196 -20.98 -16.15 19.58
C ASP A 196 -20.81 -15.82 18.09
N ALA A 197 -19.60 -15.98 17.52
CA ALA A 197 -19.38 -15.69 16.13
C ALA A 197 -20.13 -16.67 15.21
N ASP A 198 -21.00 -16.13 14.35
CA ASP A 198 -21.62 -16.90 13.28
C ASP A 198 -20.61 -17.09 12.14
N VAL A 199 -20.23 -18.35 11.90
CA VAL A 199 -19.24 -18.73 10.88
C VAL A 199 -19.76 -18.42 9.47
N ASP A 200 -21.05 -18.65 9.22
CA ASP A 200 -21.63 -18.55 7.89
C ASP A 200 -21.70 -17.08 7.45
N ASP A 201 -22.00 -16.18 8.41
CA ASP A 201 -22.05 -14.73 8.20
C ASP A 201 -20.67 -14.11 7.93
N ILE A 202 -19.60 -14.63 8.54
CA ILE A 202 -18.28 -14.01 8.47
C ILE A 202 -17.32 -14.65 7.48
N ALA A 203 -17.55 -15.90 7.06
CA ALA A 203 -16.54 -16.68 6.36
C ALA A 203 -16.06 -16.05 5.05
N ASP A 204 -16.96 -15.42 4.27
CA ASP A 204 -16.56 -14.71 3.05
C ASP A 204 -15.70 -13.47 3.36
N ARG A 205 -16.11 -12.66 4.33
CA ARG A 205 -15.35 -11.48 4.76
C ARG A 205 -13.98 -11.88 5.30
N LEU A 206 -13.92 -12.95 6.09
CA LEU A 206 -12.68 -13.47 6.66
C LEU A 206 -11.74 -14.01 5.58
N PHE A 207 -12.27 -14.76 4.61
CA PHE A 207 -11.51 -15.23 3.46
C PHE A 207 -10.91 -14.04 2.69
N TRP A 208 -11.71 -13.05 2.30
CA TRP A 208 -11.20 -11.89 1.56
C TRP A 208 -10.29 -10.97 2.39
N ALA A 209 -10.41 -10.97 3.71
CA ALA A 209 -9.47 -10.28 4.59
C ALA A 209 -8.08 -10.93 4.59
N ALA A 210 -7.99 -12.22 4.29
CA ALA A 210 -6.72 -12.95 4.14
C ALA A 210 -6.20 -12.95 2.70
N PHE A 211 -7.07 -13.15 1.70
CA PHE A 211 -6.65 -13.49 0.33
C PHE A 211 -6.73 -12.35 -0.69
N ARG A 212 -7.36 -11.19 -0.38
CA ARG A 212 -7.36 -10.03 -1.30
C ARG A 212 -5.94 -9.69 -1.75
N ASN A 213 -5.75 -9.38 -3.04
CA ASN A 213 -4.42 -9.17 -3.64
C ASN A 213 -3.45 -10.34 -3.35
N CYS A 214 -3.96 -11.57 -3.34
CA CYS A 214 -3.23 -12.81 -3.02
C CYS A 214 -2.55 -12.76 -1.64
N GLY A 215 -3.19 -12.10 -0.67
CA GLY A 215 -2.66 -11.90 0.69
C GLY A 215 -1.46 -10.96 0.79
N GLN A 216 -1.10 -10.27 -0.30
CA GLN A 216 0.01 -9.33 -0.37
C GLN A 216 -0.38 -7.98 0.26
N VAL A 217 -0.90 -8.00 1.48
CA VAL A 217 -1.36 -6.82 2.23
C VAL A 217 -0.71 -6.84 3.62
N CYS A 218 -0.12 -5.72 4.05
CA CYS A 218 0.54 -5.61 5.36
C CYS A 218 -0.40 -6.02 6.50
N MET A 219 -1.65 -5.55 6.43
CA MET A 219 -2.74 -5.80 7.37
C MET A 219 -3.69 -6.94 6.96
N ALA A 220 -3.30 -7.81 6.01
CA ALA A 220 -4.09 -9.02 5.75
C ALA A 220 -4.12 -9.91 6.99
N VAL A 221 -5.25 -10.57 7.21
CA VAL A 221 -5.41 -11.60 8.23
C VAL A 221 -4.47 -12.75 7.91
N LYS A 222 -3.56 -13.06 8.84
CA LYS A 222 -2.57 -14.15 8.71
C LYS A 222 -2.74 -15.23 9.78
N ARG A 223 -3.48 -14.91 10.84
CA ARG A 223 -3.82 -15.84 11.93
C ARG A 223 -5.30 -15.72 12.24
N VAL A 224 -5.99 -16.85 12.31
CA VAL A 224 -7.38 -16.91 12.75
C VAL A 224 -7.41 -17.71 14.05
N TYR A 225 -7.86 -17.09 15.12
CA TYR A 225 -8.09 -17.74 16.40
C TYR A 225 -9.59 -17.98 16.55
N ALA A 226 -9.98 -19.22 16.83
CA ALA A 226 -11.37 -19.63 16.95
C ALA A 226 -11.57 -20.52 18.19
N PRO A 227 -12.70 -20.40 18.89
CA PRO A 227 -13.09 -21.35 19.93
C PRO A 227 -13.12 -22.77 19.39
N ALA A 228 -12.69 -23.74 20.21
CA ALA A 228 -12.59 -25.15 19.81
C ALA A 228 -13.89 -25.69 19.19
N ARG A 229 -15.05 -25.26 19.69
CA ARG A 229 -16.37 -25.68 19.19
C ARG A 229 -16.69 -25.25 17.74
N ILE A 230 -16.12 -24.15 17.25
CA ILE A 230 -16.38 -23.64 15.89
C ILE A 230 -15.14 -23.76 14.99
N HIS A 231 -13.98 -24.15 15.53
CA HIS A 231 -12.73 -24.26 14.80
C HIS A 231 -12.85 -25.08 13.51
N ALA A 232 -13.42 -26.28 13.58
CA ALA A 232 -13.57 -27.16 12.41
C ALA A 232 -14.43 -26.50 11.31
N ARG A 233 -15.57 -25.91 11.69
CA ARG A 233 -16.46 -25.19 10.77
C ARG A 233 -15.76 -24.00 10.10
N VAL A 234 -14.96 -23.24 10.85
CA VAL A 234 -14.18 -22.12 10.30
C VAL A 234 -13.16 -22.61 9.27
N VAL A 235 -12.41 -23.67 9.60
CA VAL A 235 -11.43 -24.26 8.68
C VAL A 235 -12.10 -24.76 7.40
N GLU A 236 -13.22 -25.48 7.52
CA GLU A 236 -13.98 -25.99 6.38
C GLU A 236 -14.53 -24.85 5.51
N ALA A 237 -15.17 -23.85 6.11
CA ALA A 237 -15.74 -22.72 5.39
C ALA A 237 -14.69 -21.92 4.60
N LEU A 238 -13.48 -21.71 5.17
CA LEU A 238 -12.39 -21.06 4.46
C LEU A 238 -11.80 -21.96 3.36
N ALA A 239 -11.67 -23.26 3.62
CA ALA A 239 -11.15 -24.23 2.65
C ALA A 239 -12.06 -24.39 1.43
N GLU A 240 -13.38 -24.36 1.61
CA GLU A 240 -14.35 -24.38 0.49
C GLU A 240 -14.16 -23.18 -0.44
N ARG A 241 -14.03 -21.98 0.13
CA ARG A 241 -13.78 -20.74 -0.64
C ARG A 241 -12.45 -20.77 -1.37
N ALA A 242 -11.41 -21.28 -0.71
CA ALA A 242 -10.09 -21.48 -1.32
C ALA A 242 -10.15 -22.44 -2.51
N LYS A 243 -10.94 -23.52 -2.42
CA LYS A 243 -11.10 -24.49 -3.53
C LYS A 243 -11.92 -23.93 -4.70
N SER A 244 -12.87 -23.04 -4.44
CA SER A 244 -13.80 -22.54 -5.44
C SER A 244 -13.35 -21.25 -6.14
N VAL A 245 -12.43 -20.50 -5.55
CA VAL A 245 -12.02 -19.20 -6.11
C VAL A 245 -11.23 -19.38 -7.40
N ALA A 246 -11.63 -18.66 -8.45
CA ALA A 246 -10.90 -18.64 -9.72
C ALA A 246 -9.57 -17.90 -9.58
N VAL A 247 -8.48 -18.58 -9.92
CA VAL A 247 -7.12 -18.07 -9.91
C VAL A 247 -6.59 -18.06 -11.34
N GLY A 248 -6.10 -16.91 -11.80
CA GLY A 248 -5.60 -16.79 -13.16
C GLY A 248 -5.13 -15.38 -13.51
N PRO A 249 -4.83 -15.11 -14.79
CA PRO A 249 -4.36 -13.80 -15.24
C PRO A 249 -5.31 -12.67 -14.83
N GLY A 250 -4.80 -11.61 -14.22
CA GLY A 250 -5.64 -10.54 -13.67
C GLY A 250 -6.44 -9.71 -14.70
N LEU A 251 -6.12 -9.79 -15.99
CA LEU A 251 -6.89 -9.13 -17.06
C LEU A 251 -8.15 -9.89 -17.46
N ASP A 252 -8.22 -11.18 -17.12
CA ASP A 252 -9.41 -11.99 -17.36
C ASP A 252 -10.42 -11.74 -16.22
N PRO A 253 -11.62 -11.24 -16.53
CA PRO A 253 -12.61 -10.82 -15.54
C PRO A 253 -13.19 -11.98 -14.71
N ASP A 254 -13.03 -13.22 -15.17
CA ASP A 254 -13.51 -14.40 -14.44
C ASP A 254 -12.59 -14.76 -13.26
N ASN A 255 -11.36 -14.24 -13.26
CA ASN A 255 -10.39 -14.48 -12.19
C ASN A 255 -10.55 -13.52 -11.02
N ARG A 256 -10.57 -14.10 -9.82
CA ARG A 256 -10.75 -13.38 -8.55
C ARG A 256 -9.44 -13.24 -7.77
N LEU A 257 -8.42 -14.04 -8.11
CA LEU A 257 -7.06 -13.93 -7.60
C LEU A 257 -6.07 -13.99 -8.76
N GLY A 258 -5.06 -13.12 -8.70
CA GLY A 258 -3.96 -13.08 -9.66
C GLY A 258 -2.76 -13.93 -9.25
N PRO A 259 -1.59 -13.77 -9.90
CA PRO A 259 -0.34 -14.33 -9.43
C PRO A 259 0.20 -13.55 -8.22
N VAL A 260 1.08 -14.20 -7.46
CA VAL A 260 2.03 -13.53 -6.57
C VAL A 260 2.94 -12.64 -7.42
N ASN A 261 3.27 -11.43 -6.97
CA ASN A 261 3.85 -10.41 -7.83
C ASN A 261 5.16 -10.81 -8.53
N ASN A 262 6.07 -11.51 -7.83
CA ASN A 262 7.38 -11.85 -8.37
C ASN A 262 7.92 -13.19 -7.84
N ALA A 263 8.89 -13.77 -8.55
CA ALA A 263 9.48 -15.06 -8.23
C ALA A 263 10.04 -15.16 -6.80
N ARG A 264 10.62 -14.06 -6.28
CA ARG A 264 11.15 -14.04 -4.90
C ARG A 264 10.04 -14.14 -3.86
N GLN A 265 8.89 -13.52 -4.11
CA GLN A 265 7.74 -13.64 -3.23
C GLN A 265 7.11 -15.02 -3.33
N LEU A 266 6.98 -15.59 -4.53
CA LEU A 266 6.50 -16.97 -4.70
C LEU A 266 7.37 -17.96 -3.92
N ALA A 267 8.70 -17.90 -4.11
CA ALA A 267 9.64 -18.75 -3.38
C ALA A 267 9.52 -18.60 -1.86
N ARG A 268 9.22 -17.39 -1.38
CA ARG A 268 8.98 -17.15 0.05
C ARG A 268 7.68 -17.82 0.53
N VAL A 269 6.61 -17.74 -0.25
CA VAL A 269 5.34 -18.41 0.06
C VAL A 269 5.54 -19.93 0.08
N GLU A 270 6.17 -20.48 -0.95
CA GLU A 270 6.51 -21.91 -1.03
C GLU A 270 7.35 -22.37 0.17
N GLN A 271 8.37 -21.60 0.54
CA GLN A 271 9.22 -21.93 1.70
C GLN A 271 8.43 -21.95 3.01
N VAL A 272 7.60 -20.93 3.27
CA VAL A 272 6.85 -20.84 4.54
C VAL A 272 5.78 -21.92 4.61
N THR A 273 5.08 -22.19 3.51
CA THR A 273 4.08 -23.26 3.44
C THR A 273 4.74 -24.64 3.61
N GLY A 274 5.84 -24.88 2.90
CA GLY A 274 6.59 -26.14 3.01
C GLY A 274 7.12 -26.38 4.42
N GLN A 275 7.64 -25.34 5.09
CA GLN A 275 8.06 -25.43 6.48
C GLN A 275 6.89 -25.76 7.42
N ALA A 276 5.74 -25.08 7.26
CA ALA A 276 4.57 -25.36 8.09
C ALA A 276 4.10 -26.81 7.97
N LEU A 277 4.08 -27.37 6.75
CA LEU A 277 3.73 -28.77 6.52
C LEU A 277 4.76 -29.73 7.12
N ALA A 278 6.05 -29.44 6.99
CA ALA A 278 7.13 -30.23 7.61
C ALA A 278 7.05 -30.21 9.14
N ASP A 279 6.58 -29.11 9.72
CA ASP A 279 6.37 -28.95 11.17
C ASP A 279 5.05 -29.58 11.66
N GLY A 280 4.30 -30.26 10.79
CA GLY A 280 3.09 -31.00 11.14
C GLY A 280 1.77 -30.25 10.94
N ALA A 281 1.78 -29.07 10.32
CA ALA A 281 0.54 -28.43 9.89
C ALA A 281 -0.12 -29.22 8.76
N ARG A 282 -1.45 -29.06 8.61
CA ARG A 282 -2.23 -29.69 7.55
C ARG A 282 -2.83 -28.64 6.63
N ALA A 283 -2.57 -28.76 5.32
CA ALA A 283 -3.28 -27.96 4.32
C ALA A 283 -4.74 -28.45 4.21
N ALA A 284 -5.70 -27.59 4.55
CA ALA A 284 -7.14 -27.87 4.34
C ALA A 284 -7.59 -27.63 2.88
N ALA A 285 -6.87 -26.75 2.18
CA ALA A 285 -6.97 -26.45 0.76
C ALA A 285 -5.60 -25.95 0.25
N GLY A 286 -5.42 -25.97 -1.07
CA GLY A 286 -4.27 -25.37 -1.74
C GLY A 286 -2.90 -25.79 -1.21
N GLY A 287 -2.05 -24.81 -0.91
CA GLY A 287 -0.72 -25.05 -0.33
C GLY A 287 0.36 -25.51 -1.32
N HIS A 288 0.12 -25.34 -2.62
CA HIS A 288 1.05 -25.73 -3.68
C HIS A 288 1.04 -24.71 -4.82
N ARG A 289 2.09 -24.73 -5.62
CA ARG A 289 2.18 -23.93 -6.85
C ARG A 289 1.22 -24.49 -7.89
N LEU A 290 0.50 -23.61 -8.59
CA LEU A 290 -0.32 -24.01 -9.73
C LEU A 290 0.56 -24.24 -10.97
N GLU A 291 0.20 -25.23 -11.79
CA GLU A 291 0.93 -25.55 -13.03
C GLU A 291 0.81 -24.42 -14.07
N GLY A 292 1.83 -24.30 -14.92
CA GLY A 292 1.86 -23.34 -16.03
C GLY A 292 2.72 -22.10 -15.79
N PRO A 293 2.71 -21.16 -16.75
CA PRO A 293 3.53 -19.95 -16.68
C PRO A 293 3.03 -18.97 -15.62
N GLY A 294 3.95 -18.22 -15.02
CA GLY A 294 3.65 -17.20 -14.02
C GLY A 294 3.91 -17.67 -12.58
N HIS A 295 3.46 -16.83 -11.64
CA HIS A 295 3.74 -16.99 -10.21
C HIS A 295 2.48 -17.32 -9.41
N PHE A 296 1.72 -18.32 -9.86
CA PHE A 296 0.46 -18.70 -9.24
C PHE A 296 0.67 -19.69 -8.10
N PHE A 297 0.02 -19.43 -6.96
CA PHE A 297 0.04 -20.30 -5.79
C PHE A 297 -1.40 -20.52 -5.32
N ALA A 298 -1.77 -21.77 -5.06
CA ALA A 298 -3.12 -22.12 -4.64
C ALA A 298 -3.42 -21.54 -3.24
N PRO A 299 -4.56 -20.86 -3.07
CA PRO A 299 -4.96 -20.26 -1.79
C PRO A 299 -5.21 -21.32 -0.72
#